data_AF-A0A4R3UDL4-F1
#
_entry.id   AF-A0A4R3UDL4-F1
#
_cell.length_a   1.000
_cell.length_b   1.000
_cell.length_c   1.000
_cell.angle_alpha   90.00
_cell.angle_beta   90.00
_cell.angle_gamma   90.00
#
_symmetry.space_group_name_H-M   'P 1'
#
loop_
_entity.id
_entity.type
_entity.pdbx_description
1 polymer ?
#
loop_
_entity_poly.entity_id
_entity_poly.type
_entity_poly.pdbx_seq_one_letter_code
_entity_poly.pdbx_strand_id
1 'polypeptide(L)'
;MRLPRLRVLVPALALLAMLPPLAWWAYGPRGFAVELVRRTWRLEIEVERLRLEAGTDWCDELPQGAFDISRRRIADPSGQRVGLAEHCRYSLLAWRRQWIAREEGEAGSTPRWPNPPLRVVPAGEPGRERLGRREAYYELELRTGAGQVWTCRTTPENWQVLRNGQRFRLPVDRWGTANCGLLD
;
A
#
# COMPACT_ATOMS: atom_id res chain seq x y z
N MET A 1 -33.48 -64.73 25.21
CA MET A 1 -33.50 -64.02 23.90
C MET A 1 -32.36 -63.03 23.88
N ARG A 2 -31.22 -63.35 23.23
CA ARG A 2 -30.12 -62.41 23.04
C ARG A 2 -30.56 -61.40 21.98
N LEU A 3 -30.45 -60.10 22.26
CA LEU A 3 -30.75 -59.02 21.32
C LEU A 3 -29.46 -58.66 20.55
N PRO A 4 -29.13 -59.30 19.41
CA PRO A 4 -27.94 -58.98 18.62
C PRO A 4 -27.99 -57.58 18.00
N ARG A 5 -29.20 -56.99 17.88
CA ARG A 5 -29.40 -55.66 17.29
C ARG A 5 -28.87 -54.51 18.16
N LEU A 6 -28.84 -54.67 19.49
CA LEU A 6 -28.36 -53.62 20.39
C LEU A 6 -26.85 -53.36 20.25
N ARG A 7 -26.07 -54.41 19.94
CA ARG A 7 -24.61 -54.31 19.79
C ARG A 7 -24.17 -53.51 18.55
N VAL A 8 -25.04 -53.39 17.56
CA VAL A 8 -24.77 -52.61 16.32
C VAL A 8 -25.39 -51.21 16.40
N LEU A 9 -26.54 -51.07 17.06
CA LEU A 9 -27.22 -49.78 17.21
C LEU A 9 -26.44 -48.78 18.06
N VAL A 10 -25.84 -49.21 19.17
CA VAL A 10 -25.07 -48.34 20.07
C VAL A 10 -23.85 -47.71 19.40
N PRO A 11 -22.95 -48.46 18.71
CA PRO A 11 -21.82 -47.83 18.03
C PRO A 11 -22.26 -46.98 16.84
N ALA A 12 -23.32 -47.37 16.11
CA ALA A 12 -23.85 -46.54 15.03
C ALA A 12 -24.36 -45.18 15.53
N LEU A 13 -25.10 -45.16 16.65
CA LEU A 13 -25.56 -43.94 17.30
C LEU A 13 -24.40 -43.10 17.85
N ALA A 14 -23.39 -43.72 18.46
CA ALA A 14 -22.21 -43.01 18.94
C ALA A 14 -21.43 -42.34 17.80
N LEU A 15 -21.28 -43.03 16.67
CA LEU A 15 -20.62 -42.50 15.48
C LEU A 15 -21.42 -41.33 14.90
N LEU A 16 -22.75 -41.47 14.80
CA LEU A 16 -23.64 -40.41 14.34
C LEU A 16 -23.59 -39.17 15.25
N ALA A 17 -23.47 -39.36 16.57
CA ALA A 17 -23.37 -38.27 17.55
C ALA A 17 -22.01 -37.54 17.50
N MET A 18 -20.95 -38.18 17.01
CA MET A 18 -19.62 -37.55 16.83
C MET A 18 -19.48 -36.79 15.52
N LEU A 19 -20.31 -37.06 14.51
CA LEU A 19 -20.24 -36.37 13.22
C LEU A 19 -20.44 -34.85 13.31
N PRO A 20 -21.40 -34.29 14.08
CA PRO A 20 -21.62 -32.85 14.16
C PRO A 20 -20.41 -32.03 14.67
N PRO A 21 -19.74 -32.37 15.79
CA PRO A 21 -18.56 -31.63 16.23
C PRO A 21 -17.37 -31.81 15.29
N LEU A 22 -17.21 -32.98 14.67
CA LEU A 22 -16.17 -33.21 13.64
C LEU A 22 -16.43 -32.39 12.38
N ALA A 23 -17.68 -32.33 11.93
CA ALA A 23 -18.10 -31.50 10.80
C ALA A 23 -17.92 -30.02 11.13
N TRP A 24 -18.30 -29.58 12.33
CA TRP A 24 -18.05 -28.20 12.78
C TRP A 24 -16.56 -27.89 12.90
N TRP A 25 -15.72 -28.83 13.31
CA TRP A 25 -14.28 -28.62 13.37
C TRP A 25 -13.66 -28.54 11.97
N ALA A 26 -14.08 -29.39 11.04
CA ALA A 26 -13.55 -29.44 9.68
C ALA A 26 -14.06 -28.30 8.78
N TYR A 27 -15.34 -27.96 8.91
CA TYR A 27 -16.06 -26.99 8.06
C TYR A 27 -16.47 -25.72 8.80
N GLY A 28 -16.07 -25.59 10.07
CA GLY A 28 -16.35 -24.42 10.87
C GLY A 28 -15.72 -23.17 10.29
N PRO A 29 -16.30 -22.01 10.58
CA PRO A 29 -15.80 -20.73 10.11
C PRO A 29 -14.37 -20.50 10.65
N ARG A 30 -13.42 -20.36 9.72
CA ARG A 30 -12.01 -20.20 10.02
C ARG A 30 -11.70 -18.76 10.43
N GLY A 31 -10.64 -18.59 11.23
CA GLY A 31 -10.10 -17.28 11.62
C GLY A 31 -10.47 -16.84 13.03
N PHE A 32 -9.83 -15.75 13.47
CA PHE A 32 -10.03 -15.15 14.78
C PHE A 32 -11.24 -14.23 14.75
N ALA A 33 -12.07 -14.29 15.80
CA ALA A 33 -13.10 -13.29 16.01
C ALA A 33 -12.43 -11.95 16.37
N VAL A 34 -12.60 -10.97 15.49
CA VAL A 34 -12.05 -9.62 15.65
C VAL A 34 -13.18 -8.60 15.65
N GLU A 35 -12.95 -7.49 16.33
CA GLU A 35 -13.81 -6.32 16.34
C GLU A 35 -13.06 -5.14 15.71
N LEU A 36 -13.72 -4.41 14.83
CA LEU A 36 -13.20 -3.17 14.27
C LEU A 36 -13.26 -2.08 15.33
N VAL A 37 -12.11 -1.71 15.90
CA VAL A 37 -12.04 -0.74 17.00
C VAL A 37 -11.79 0.68 16.52
N ARG A 38 -11.05 0.84 15.42
CA ARG A 38 -10.70 2.15 14.88
C ARG A 38 -10.68 2.14 13.36
N ARG A 39 -11.05 3.27 12.78
CA ARG A 39 -10.98 3.55 11.35
C ARG A 39 -10.23 4.87 11.19
N THR A 40 -9.13 4.83 10.46
CA THR A 40 -8.29 6.00 10.20
C THR A 40 -8.14 6.21 8.71
N TRP A 41 -7.90 7.46 8.32
CA TRP A 41 -7.59 7.83 6.95
C TRP A 41 -6.38 8.77 6.96
N ARG A 42 -5.58 8.71 5.89
CA ARG A 42 -4.45 9.60 5.66
C ARG A 42 -4.35 9.90 4.16
N LEU A 43 -4.35 11.18 3.82
CA LEU A 43 -4.25 11.67 2.45
C LEU A 43 -2.92 12.42 2.29
N GLU A 44 -2.16 12.05 1.28
CA GLU A 44 -0.83 12.59 1.01
C GLU A 44 -0.73 13.15 -0.40
N ILE A 45 -0.17 14.37 -0.53
CA ILE A 45 0.15 14.97 -1.81
C ILE A 45 1.63 15.31 -1.82
N GLU A 46 2.36 14.78 -2.80
CA GLU A 46 3.74 15.18 -3.03
C GLU A 46 3.78 16.61 -3.56
N VAL A 47 4.60 17.45 -2.94
CA VAL A 47 4.94 18.78 -3.46
C VAL A 47 6.29 18.68 -4.13
N GLU A 48 6.30 18.95 -5.42
CA GLU A 48 7.50 18.90 -6.25
C GLU A 48 8.04 20.30 -6.48
N ARG A 49 9.36 20.41 -6.54
CA ARG A 49 10.07 21.63 -6.91
C ARG A 49 10.81 21.45 -8.22
N LEU A 50 10.70 22.42 -9.11
CA LEU A 50 11.54 22.51 -10.28
C LEU A 50 12.96 22.87 -9.83
N ARG A 51 13.93 22.02 -10.13
CA ARG A 51 15.34 22.22 -9.78
C ARG A 51 16.20 22.22 -11.03
N LEU A 52 17.25 23.02 -10.99
CA LEU A 52 18.34 22.92 -11.94
C LEU A 52 19.22 21.74 -11.54
N GLU A 53 19.35 20.76 -12.42
CA GLU A 53 20.17 19.58 -12.21
C GLU A 53 21.26 19.50 -13.27
N ALA A 54 22.48 19.19 -12.83
CA ALA A 54 23.59 18.91 -13.74
C ALA A 54 23.58 17.42 -14.10
N GLY A 55 23.68 17.13 -15.39
CA GLY A 55 23.80 15.78 -15.93
C GLY A 55 25.06 15.63 -16.75
N THR A 56 25.42 14.37 -16.98
CA THR A 56 26.44 14.01 -17.97
C THR A 56 25.96 12.79 -18.73
N ASP A 57 26.10 12.83 -20.05
CA ASP A 57 25.71 11.72 -20.91
C ASP A 57 26.48 11.79 -22.22
N TRP A 58 26.36 10.78 -23.06
CA TRP A 58 26.80 10.88 -24.44
C TRP A 58 25.97 11.93 -25.17
N CYS A 59 26.62 12.69 -26.05
CA CYS A 59 25.97 13.84 -26.69
C CYS A 59 24.81 13.43 -27.62
N ASP A 60 24.77 12.18 -28.08
CA ASP A 60 23.69 11.57 -28.85
C ASP A 60 22.52 11.06 -27.98
N GLU A 61 22.69 11.00 -26.66
CA GLU A 61 21.70 10.49 -25.70
C GLU A 61 21.13 11.59 -24.78
N LEU A 62 21.36 12.88 -25.12
CA LEU A 62 20.93 13.99 -24.28
C LEU A 62 19.39 14.03 -24.07
N PRO A 63 18.93 14.27 -22.83
CA PRO A 63 17.50 14.37 -22.56
C PRO A 63 16.91 15.66 -23.15
N GLN A 64 15.62 15.61 -23.46
CA GLN A 64 14.89 16.79 -23.95
C GLN A 64 14.92 17.91 -22.91
N GLY A 65 15.23 19.14 -23.36
CA GLY A 65 15.31 20.31 -22.48
C GLY A 65 16.65 20.48 -21.76
N ALA A 66 17.67 19.70 -22.11
CA ALA A 66 19.05 19.99 -21.72
C ALA A 66 19.53 21.32 -22.33
N PHE A 67 20.24 22.12 -21.55
CA PHE A 67 20.89 23.37 -21.96
C PHE A 67 22.25 23.50 -21.26
N ASP A 68 22.98 24.58 -21.55
CA ASP A 68 24.33 24.80 -21.01
C ASP A 68 25.27 23.60 -21.26
N ILE A 69 25.36 23.20 -22.53
CA ILE A 69 26.01 21.96 -22.94
C ILE A 69 27.51 22.21 -23.17
N SER A 70 28.35 21.55 -22.39
CA SER A 70 29.80 21.49 -22.56
C SER A 70 30.22 20.12 -23.11
N ARG A 71 31.04 20.10 -24.17
CA ARG A 71 31.41 18.89 -24.90
C ARG A 71 32.88 18.54 -24.67
N ARG A 72 33.16 17.25 -24.47
CA ARG A 72 34.53 16.71 -24.46
C ARG A 72 34.58 15.40 -25.23
N ARG A 73 35.72 15.10 -25.86
CA ARG A 73 35.94 13.81 -26.52
C ARG A 73 36.65 12.85 -25.57
N ILE A 74 36.07 11.67 -25.36
CA ILE A 74 36.63 10.61 -24.52
C ILE A 74 36.40 9.25 -25.19
N ALA A 75 37.23 8.26 -24.84
CA ALA A 75 36.95 6.87 -25.20
C ALA A 75 35.83 6.32 -24.32
N ASP A 76 34.94 5.51 -24.88
CA ASP A 76 33.84 4.89 -24.14
C ASP A 76 34.35 3.75 -23.26
N PRO A 77 34.26 3.85 -21.91
CA PRO A 77 34.73 2.82 -21.01
C PRO A 77 33.93 1.51 -21.10
N SER A 78 32.70 1.56 -21.62
CA SER A 78 31.86 0.38 -21.81
C SER A 78 32.18 -0.39 -23.11
N GLY A 79 32.94 0.23 -24.02
CA GLY A 79 33.28 -0.33 -25.33
C GLY A 79 32.10 -0.42 -26.32
N GLN A 80 30.96 0.19 -26.01
CA GLN A 80 29.81 0.21 -26.93
C GLN A 80 30.06 1.09 -28.16
N ARG A 81 30.83 2.18 -27.98
CA ARG A 81 31.20 3.10 -29.06
C ARG A 81 32.63 2.85 -29.55
N VAL A 82 32.80 2.89 -30.87
CA VAL A 82 34.11 2.70 -31.52
C VAL A 82 34.89 4.02 -31.49
N GLY A 83 36.07 4.00 -30.87
CA GLY A 83 36.99 5.14 -30.85
C GLY A 83 36.61 6.23 -29.85
N LEU A 84 36.96 7.48 -30.18
CA LEU A 84 36.62 8.65 -29.35
C LEU A 84 35.22 9.15 -29.71
N ALA A 85 34.37 9.32 -28.70
CA ALA A 85 33.02 9.85 -28.84
C ALA A 85 32.83 11.13 -28.01
N GLU A 86 31.81 11.93 -28.35
CA GLU A 86 31.50 13.17 -27.64
C GLU A 86 30.67 12.88 -26.39
N HIS A 87 31.22 13.23 -25.23
CA HIS A 87 30.56 13.16 -23.94
C HIS A 87 30.20 14.58 -23.48
N CYS A 88 28.93 14.78 -23.18
CA CYS A 88 28.34 16.06 -22.86
C CYS A 88 28.13 16.19 -21.35
N ARG A 89 28.45 17.36 -20.80
CA ARG A 89 27.94 17.84 -19.51
C ARG A 89 26.87 18.87 -19.80
N TYR A 90 25.74 18.80 -19.11
CA TYR A 90 24.60 19.66 -19.37
C TYR A 90 23.86 20.02 -18.08
N SER A 91 23.00 21.03 -18.18
CA SER A 91 22.04 21.40 -17.15
C SER A 91 20.62 21.13 -17.64
N LEU A 92 19.72 20.73 -16.76
CA LEU A 92 18.31 20.47 -17.09
C LEU A 92 17.41 20.92 -15.94
N LEU A 93 16.17 21.32 -16.27
CA LEU A 93 15.15 21.59 -15.26
C LEU A 93 14.33 20.33 -15.02
N ALA A 94 14.38 19.79 -13.80
CA ALA A 94 13.64 18.61 -13.40
C ALA A 94 12.76 18.86 -12.18
N TRP A 95 11.57 18.27 -12.20
CA TRP A 95 10.71 18.23 -11.03
C TRP A 95 11.21 17.17 -10.06
N ARG A 96 11.44 17.56 -8.82
CA ARG A 96 11.82 16.65 -7.74
C ARG A 96 10.92 16.84 -6.55
N ARG A 97 10.54 15.74 -5.92
CA ARG A 97 9.84 15.75 -4.63
C ARG A 97 10.64 16.59 -3.63
N GLN A 98 10.00 17.62 -3.08
CA GLN A 98 10.58 18.49 -2.06
C GLN A 98 10.06 18.10 -0.68
N TRP A 99 8.76 17.89 -0.54
CA TRP A 99 8.09 17.49 0.70
C TRP A 99 6.72 16.87 0.40
N ILE A 100 6.04 16.36 1.43
CA ILE A 100 4.72 15.74 1.33
C ILE A 100 3.76 16.51 2.22
N ALA A 101 2.68 17.02 1.64
CA ALA A 101 1.55 17.57 2.39
C ALA A 101 0.67 16.42 2.86
N ARG A 102 0.33 16.39 4.15
CA ARG A 102 -0.44 15.31 4.77
C ARG A 102 -1.63 15.87 5.53
N GLU A 103 -2.77 15.21 5.38
CA GLU A 103 -3.93 15.33 6.26
C GLU A 103 -4.32 13.93 6.74
N GLU A 104 -4.71 13.80 7.99
CA GLU A 104 -5.11 12.53 8.58
C GLU A 104 -6.26 12.71 9.58
N GLY A 105 -7.00 11.64 9.81
CA GLY A 105 -8.14 11.68 10.69
C GLY A 105 -8.75 10.31 10.94
N GLU A 106 -9.90 10.33 11.61
CA GLU A 106 -10.65 9.13 11.97
C GLU A 106 -12.03 9.13 11.29
N ALA A 107 -12.81 8.08 11.51
CA ALA A 107 -14.19 7.97 11.02
C ALA A 107 -15.11 9.16 11.34
N GLY A 108 -14.80 9.95 12.37
CA GLY A 108 -15.57 11.15 12.74
C GLY A 108 -15.27 12.39 11.89
N SER A 109 -14.19 12.40 11.11
CA SER A 109 -13.80 13.51 10.25
C SER A 109 -13.87 13.14 8.78
N THR A 110 -14.34 14.07 7.95
CA THR A 110 -14.39 13.88 6.49
C THR A 110 -12.98 13.94 5.90
N PRO A 111 -12.52 12.91 5.16
CA PRO A 111 -11.25 12.95 4.46
C PRO A 111 -11.21 14.13 3.48
N ARG A 112 -10.22 15.00 3.64
CA ARG A 112 -10.02 16.18 2.77
C ARG A 112 -8.57 16.22 2.32
N TRP A 113 -8.38 16.33 1.01
CA TRP A 113 -7.04 16.49 0.44
C TRP A 113 -6.37 17.76 0.99
N PRO A 114 -5.09 17.69 1.41
CA PRO A 114 -4.35 18.87 1.83
C PRO A 114 -4.31 19.90 0.71
N ASN A 115 -4.37 21.18 1.07
CA ASN A 115 -4.20 22.30 0.14
C ASN A 115 -2.99 23.14 0.57
N PRO A 116 -1.76 22.64 0.33
CA PRO A 116 -0.56 23.35 0.75
C PRO A 116 -0.38 24.65 -0.05
N PRO A 117 0.09 25.73 0.57
CA PRO A 117 0.53 26.90 -0.19
C PRO A 117 1.73 26.51 -1.06
N LEU A 118 1.70 26.90 -2.34
CA LEU A 118 2.78 26.63 -3.29
C LEU A 118 3.57 27.88 -3.58
N ARG A 119 4.89 27.75 -3.69
CA ARG A 119 5.74 28.80 -4.22
C ARG A 119 5.54 28.95 -5.73
N VAL A 120 5.01 30.11 -6.12
CA VAL A 120 4.87 30.50 -7.52
C VAL A 120 6.04 31.40 -7.90
N VAL A 121 6.74 31.02 -8.97
CA VAL A 121 7.76 31.83 -9.68
C VAL A 121 7.43 31.78 -11.17
N PRO A 122 8.01 32.66 -12.01
CA PRO A 122 7.80 32.64 -13.45
C PRO A 122 8.02 31.25 -14.08
N ALA A 123 7.32 31.00 -15.19
CA ALA A 123 7.42 29.72 -15.88
C ALA A 123 8.84 29.51 -16.42
N GLY A 124 9.39 28.32 -16.21
CA GLY A 124 10.75 27.97 -16.65
C GLY A 124 11.84 28.37 -15.65
N GLU A 125 11.52 29.01 -14.53
CA GLU A 125 12.52 29.33 -13.51
C GLU A 125 12.64 28.21 -12.45
N PRO A 126 13.87 27.87 -12.02
CA PRO A 126 14.07 26.96 -10.91
C PRO A 126 13.44 27.52 -9.64
N GLY A 127 12.90 26.63 -8.81
CA GLY A 127 12.29 26.96 -7.54
C GLY A 127 10.77 27.00 -7.55
N ARG A 128 10.12 26.91 -8.72
CA ARG A 128 8.67 26.74 -8.86
C ARG A 128 8.22 25.46 -8.17
N GLU A 129 7.10 25.52 -7.45
CA GLU A 129 6.48 24.36 -6.83
C GLU A 129 5.20 23.96 -7.58
N ARG A 130 4.88 22.66 -7.55
CA ARG A 130 3.61 22.12 -8.05
C ARG A 130 3.15 20.93 -7.22
N LEU A 131 1.87 20.62 -7.29
CA LEU A 131 1.34 19.35 -6.77
C LEU A 131 1.74 18.21 -7.72
N GLY A 132 2.29 17.15 -7.16
CA GLY A 132 2.65 15.92 -7.84
C GLY A 132 1.67 14.80 -7.53
N ARG A 133 2.22 13.62 -7.23
CA ARG A 133 1.45 12.40 -6.97
C ARG A 133 0.57 12.54 -5.72
N ARG A 134 -0.62 11.94 -5.79
CA ARG A 134 -1.58 11.86 -4.68
C ARG A 134 -1.72 10.41 -4.24
N GLU A 135 -1.74 10.17 -2.93
CA GLU A 135 -1.91 8.86 -2.35
C GLU A 135 -2.91 8.93 -1.19
N ALA A 136 -3.81 7.94 -1.13
CA ALA A 136 -4.83 7.83 -0.09
C ALA A 136 -4.67 6.50 0.63
N TYR A 137 -4.68 6.57 1.96
CA TYR A 137 -4.52 5.44 2.85
C TYR A 137 -5.75 5.36 3.75
N TYR A 138 -6.47 4.25 3.69
CA TYR A 138 -7.59 3.95 4.57
C TYR A 138 -7.26 2.70 5.37
N GLU A 139 -7.24 2.85 6.69
CA GLU A 139 -6.77 1.80 7.59
C GLU A 139 -7.84 1.46 8.64
N LEU A 140 -7.92 0.18 8.94
CA LEU A 140 -8.84 -0.46 9.87
C LEU A 140 -8.02 -1.11 10.97
N GLU A 141 -8.27 -0.74 12.23
CA GLU A 141 -7.67 -1.38 13.38
C GLU A 141 -8.63 -2.43 13.93
N LEU A 142 -8.21 -3.69 13.91
CA LEU A 142 -8.99 -4.84 14.31
C LEU A 142 -8.40 -5.42 15.60
N ARG A 143 -9.24 -5.74 16.58
CA ARG A 143 -8.80 -6.27 17.88
C ARG A 143 -9.52 -7.55 18.25
N THR A 144 -8.80 -8.55 18.77
CA THR A 144 -9.42 -9.75 19.36
C THR A 144 -9.87 -9.52 20.82
N GLY A 145 -10.71 -10.41 21.34
CA GLY A 145 -10.99 -10.47 22.77
C GLY A 145 -9.75 -10.77 23.65
N ALA A 146 -8.69 -11.32 23.07
CA ALA A 146 -7.40 -11.56 23.75
C ALA A 146 -6.45 -10.34 23.69
N GLY A 147 -6.86 -9.23 23.06
CA GLY A 147 -6.08 -8.00 22.97
C GLY A 147 -5.07 -7.93 21.82
N GLN A 148 -5.01 -8.93 20.95
CA GLN A 148 -4.19 -8.87 19.74
C GLN A 148 -4.79 -7.88 18.73
N VAL A 149 -3.93 -7.05 18.12
CA VAL A 149 -4.33 -5.99 17.19
C VAL A 149 -3.70 -6.21 15.82
N TRP A 150 -4.48 -5.96 14.77
CA TRP A 150 -4.00 -5.89 13.39
C TRP A 150 -4.48 -4.61 12.71
N THR A 151 -3.65 -4.07 11.82
CA THR A 151 -4.00 -2.96 10.95
C THR A 151 -4.17 -3.47 9.52
N CYS A 152 -5.36 -3.31 8.97
CA CYS A 152 -5.68 -3.67 7.59
C CYS A 152 -5.87 -2.42 6.75
N ARG A 153 -5.24 -2.36 5.58
CA ARG A 153 -5.59 -1.38 4.54
C ARG A 153 -6.84 -1.83 3.80
N THR A 154 -7.61 -0.87 3.31
CA THR A 154 -8.86 -1.11 2.58
C THR A 154 -9.11 -0.01 1.55
N THR A 155 -10.14 -0.18 0.73
CA THR A 155 -10.64 0.80 -0.23
C THR A 155 -11.45 1.91 0.47
N PRO A 156 -11.53 3.12 -0.11
CA PRO A 156 -12.37 4.20 0.44
C PRO A 156 -13.84 3.80 0.57
N GLU A 157 -14.35 3.02 -0.38
CA GLU A 157 -15.74 2.55 -0.41
C GLU A 157 -16.04 1.66 0.81
N ASN A 158 -15.20 0.65 1.04
CA ASN A 158 -15.37 -0.24 2.20
C ASN A 158 -15.15 0.49 3.51
N TRP A 159 -14.14 1.36 3.59
CA TRP A 159 -13.86 2.13 4.79
C TRP A 159 -15.06 2.96 5.26
N GLN A 160 -15.83 3.52 4.32
CA GLN A 160 -17.04 4.31 4.62
C GLN A 160 -18.21 3.43 5.11
N VAL A 161 -18.37 2.24 4.54
CA VAL A 161 -19.47 1.31 4.87
C VAL A 161 -19.25 0.63 6.22
N LEU A 162 -18.01 0.25 6.51
CA LEU A 162 -17.64 -0.44 7.75
C LEU A 162 -17.86 0.48 8.95
N ARG A 163 -18.17 -0.07 10.13
CA ARG A 163 -18.42 0.72 11.35
C ARG A 163 -17.65 0.16 12.53
N ASN A 164 -17.15 1.06 13.38
CA ASN A 164 -16.52 0.65 14.65
C ASN A 164 -17.53 -0.19 15.46
N GLY A 165 -17.05 -1.26 16.08
CA GLY A 165 -17.85 -2.27 16.77
C GLY A 165 -18.33 -3.43 15.89
N GLN A 166 -18.18 -3.37 14.56
CA GLN A 166 -18.47 -4.53 13.71
C GLN A 166 -17.49 -5.68 14.00
N ARG A 167 -18.01 -6.90 13.93
CA ARG A 167 -17.25 -8.12 14.20
C ARG A 167 -17.09 -8.97 12.96
N PHE A 168 -15.89 -9.50 12.77
CA PHE A 168 -15.53 -10.31 11.62
C PHE A 168 -14.74 -11.54 12.06
N ARG A 169 -14.61 -12.50 11.16
CA ARG A 169 -13.63 -13.58 11.29
C ARG A 169 -12.46 -13.28 10.36
N LEU A 170 -11.30 -13.03 10.95
CA LEU A 170 -10.08 -12.69 10.23
C LEU A 170 -9.19 -13.93 10.10
N PRO A 171 -8.95 -14.45 8.89
CA PRO A 171 -7.99 -15.51 8.68
C PRO A 171 -6.59 -15.00 9.03
N VAL A 172 -5.87 -15.74 9.85
CA VAL A 172 -4.50 -15.43 10.24
C VAL A 172 -3.64 -16.62 9.86
N ASP A 173 -2.50 -16.37 9.25
CA ASP A 173 -1.56 -17.43 8.88
C ASP A 173 -0.83 -18.00 10.12
N ARG A 174 0.01 -19.02 9.90
CA ARG A 174 0.81 -19.65 10.96
C ARG A 174 1.85 -18.73 11.61
N TRP A 175 2.12 -17.57 11.02
CA TRP A 175 3.10 -16.58 11.51
C TRP A 175 2.41 -15.40 12.21
N GLY A 176 1.07 -15.39 12.31
CA GLY A 176 0.32 -14.33 12.95
C GLY A 176 -0.06 -13.16 12.02
N THR A 177 0.19 -13.29 10.71
CA THR A 177 -0.18 -12.27 9.73
C THR A 177 -1.67 -12.39 9.38
N ALA A 178 -2.41 -11.30 9.58
CA ALA A 178 -3.80 -11.23 9.17
C ALA A 178 -3.94 -11.14 7.64
N ASN A 179 -4.84 -11.94 7.08
CA ASN A 179 -5.26 -11.81 5.69
C ASN A 179 -6.42 -10.80 5.60
N CYS A 180 -6.07 -9.57 5.25
CA CYS A 180 -7.01 -8.45 5.14
C CYS A 180 -7.82 -8.43 3.84
N GLY A 181 -7.55 -9.32 2.86
CA GLY A 181 -8.19 -9.27 1.54
C GLY A 181 -9.70 -9.54 1.56
N LEU A 182 -10.26 -9.98 2.69
CA LEU A 182 -11.72 -10.08 2.88
C LEU A 182 -12.38 -8.72 3.21
N LEU A 183 -11.57 -7.68 3.43
CA LEU A 183 -12.01 -6.33 3.80
C LEU A 183 -11.79 -5.32 2.66
N ASP A 184 -11.35 -5.79 1.48
CA ASP A 184 -11.10 -4.99 0.27
C ASP A 184 -12.30 -4.93 -0.69
#